data_AF-A0A2Z6B0T8-F1
#
_entry.id   AF-A0A2Z6B0T8-F1
#
_cell.length_a   1.000
_cell.length_b   1.000
_cell.length_c   1.000
_cell.angle_alpha   90.00
_cell.angle_beta   90.00
_cell.angle_gamma   90.00
#
_symmetry.space_group_name_H-M   'P 1'
#
loop_
_entity.id
_entity.type
_entity.pdbx_description
1 polymer ?
#
loop_
_entity_poly.entity_id
_entity_poly.type
_entity_poly.pdbx_seq_one_letter_code
_entity_poly.pdbx_strand_id
1 'polypeptide(L)'
;MSEARTAGVQGPMKAITLDNDGGASISFRGALYAQTSFFEENTGVLTKQELYSTEDGDQVFAIIASDGDAKQKSAYLVKRRGNTCVMSNGEQELSLPYEWLMMYTQALWDIDLDQQRKACNCAVDTPDISANQ
;
A
#
# COMPACT_ATOMS: atom_id res chain seq x y z
N MET A 1 21.94 -4.82 -1.66
CA MET A 1 21.40 -5.95 -2.45
C MET A 1 19.96 -5.62 -2.80
N SER A 2 19.56 -5.87 -4.05
CA SER A 2 18.32 -5.37 -4.65
C SER A 2 17.18 -6.38 -4.42
N GLU A 3 16.15 -6.02 -3.65
CA GLU A 3 14.94 -6.86 -3.50
C GLU A 3 13.98 -6.65 -4.67
N ALA A 4 13.52 -7.78 -5.24
CA ALA A 4 12.64 -7.83 -6.38
C ALA A 4 11.23 -7.34 -6.00
N ARG A 5 10.74 -6.34 -6.76
CA ARG A 5 9.37 -5.84 -6.68
C ARG A 5 8.47 -6.71 -7.55
N THR A 6 7.53 -7.44 -6.95
CA THR A 6 6.43 -8.07 -7.70
C THR A 6 5.16 -7.27 -7.42
N ALA A 7 4.83 -6.32 -8.30
CA ALA A 7 3.58 -5.58 -8.28
C ALA A 7 2.53 -6.34 -9.10
N GLY A 8 1.42 -6.71 -8.45
CA GLY A 8 0.28 -7.39 -9.06
C GLY A 8 -0.55 -8.05 -7.97
N VAL A 9 -1.89 -8.10 -8.11
CA VAL A 9 -2.77 -8.80 -7.16
C VAL A 9 -2.30 -10.26 -7.07
N GLN A 10 -1.63 -10.61 -5.98
CA GLN A 10 -1.06 -11.93 -5.74
C GLN A 10 -1.99 -12.70 -4.83
N GLY A 11 -3.04 -13.27 -5.42
CA GLY A 11 -3.74 -14.40 -4.83
C GLY A 11 -5.25 -14.23 -4.64
N PRO A 12 -5.89 -15.28 -4.10
CA PRO A 12 -7.34 -15.35 -3.96
C PRO A 12 -7.85 -14.43 -2.85
N MET A 13 -9.05 -13.87 -3.06
CA MET A 13 -9.79 -13.13 -2.02
C MET A 13 -10.08 -14.06 -0.83
N LYS A 14 -9.65 -13.66 0.36
CA LYS A 14 -9.81 -14.43 1.60
C LYS A 14 -10.17 -13.52 2.76
N ALA A 15 -10.79 -14.09 3.80
CA ALA A 15 -10.96 -13.40 5.07
C ALA A 15 -9.61 -13.26 5.76
N ILE A 16 -9.23 -12.03 6.09
CA ILE A 16 -7.95 -11.67 6.70
C ILE A 16 -8.28 -10.88 7.97
N THR A 17 -7.56 -11.17 9.05
CA THR A 17 -7.56 -10.36 10.27
C THR A 17 -6.13 -10.01 10.61
N LEU A 18 -5.86 -8.71 10.78
CA LEU A 18 -4.56 -8.19 11.14
C LEU A 18 -4.62 -7.68 12.57
N ASP A 19 -3.72 -8.17 13.41
CA ASP A 19 -3.52 -7.62 14.74
C ASP A 19 -2.84 -6.26 14.64
N ASN A 20 -3.17 -5.38 15.59
CA ASN A 20 -2.60 -4.06 15.69
C ASN A 20 -2.27 -3.78 17.15
N ASP A 21 -1.00 -3.57 17.46
CA ASP A 21 -0.58 -3.34 18.85
C ASP A 21 -0.92 -1.92 19.32
N GLY A 22 -1.11 -0.99 18.37
CA GLY A 22 -1.48 0.40 18.63
C GLY A 22 -2.95 0.74 18.34
N GLY A 23 -3.83 -0.27 18.19
CA GLY A 23 -5.24 -0.07 17.89
C GLY A 23 -6.04 -1.37 17.98
N ALA A 24 -7.22 -1.42 17.34
CA ALA A 24 -8.01 -2.65 17.27
C ALA A 24 -7.60 -3.51 16.06
N SER A 25 -7.81 -4.83 16.16
CA SER A 25 -7.61 -5.74 15.03
C SER A 25 -8.51 -5.35 13.85
N ILE A 26 -7.96 -5.41 12.65
CA ILE A 26 -8.66 -5.04 11.41
C ILE A 26 -9.01 -6.32 10.66
N SER A 27 -10.31 -6.61 10.52
CA SER A 27 -10.83 -7.76 9.76
C SER A 27 -11.47 -7.31 8.45
N PHE A 28 -11.12 -7.97 7.35
CA PHE A 28 -11.63 -7.67 6.01
C PHE A 28 -11.56 -8.89 5.09
N ARG A 29 -12.23 -8.82 3.94
CA ARG A 29 -12.05 -9.78 2.85
C ARG A 29 -11.22 -9.13 1.74
N GLY A 30 -10.12 -9.75 1.35
CA GLY A 30 -9.16 -9.14 0.45
C GLY A 30 -8.06 -10.09 -0.03
N ALA A 31 -7.16 -9.56 -0.85
CA ALA A 31 -6.01 -10.27 -1.40
C ALA A 31 -4.74 -9.42 -1.21
N LEU A 32 -3.59 -10.09 -1.11
CA LEU A 32 -2.30 -9.41 -1.05
C LEU A 32 -2.01 -8.78 -2.41
N TYR A 33 -1.72 -7.47 -2.41
CA TYR A 33 -1.41 -6.70 -3.61
C TYR A 33 0.09 -6.49 -3.79
N ALA A 34 0.78 -6.17 -2.71
CA ALA A 34 2.23 -6.03 -2.70
C ALA A 34 2.79 -6.38 -1.32
N GLN A 35 4.04 -6.83 -1.29
CA GLN A 35 4.78 -7.05 -0.06
C GLN A 35 6.23 -6.63 -0.27
N THR A 36 6.85 -6.06 0.76
CA THR A 36 8.29 -5.85 0.82
C THR A 36 8.80 -6.23 2.21
N SER A 37 10.03 -6.70 2.28
CA SER A 37 10.77 -6.89 3.52
C SER A 37 12.02 -6.02 3.47
N PHE A 38 12.56 -5.68 4.62
CA PHE A 38 13.86 -5.02 4.74
C PHE A 38 14.46 -5.37 6.10
N PHE A 39 15.74 -5.75 6.10
CA PHE A 39 16.49 -6.02 7.33
C PHE A 39 17.50 -4.91 7.57
N GLU A 40 17.42 -4.27 8.73
CA GLU A 40 18.37 -3.24 9.14
C GLU A 40 19.49 -3.88 9.97
N GLU A 41 20.68 -4.02 9.37
CA GLU A 41 21.81 -4.72 10.00
C GLU A 41 22.30 -4.09 11.31
N ASN A 42 22.16 -2.77 11.47
CA ASN A 42 22.63 -2.05 12.67
C ASN A 42 21.73 -2.29 13.88
N THR A 43 20.42 -2.39 13.67
CA THR A 43 19.42 -2.56 14.74
C THR A 43 18.99 -4.01 14.90
N GLY A 44 19.26 -4.86 13.90
CA GLY A 44 18.77 -6.24 13.84
C GLY A 44 17.29 -6.34 13.52
N VAL A 45 16.63 -5.24 13.12
CA VAL A 45 15.18 -5.21 12.91
C VAL A 45 14.84 -5.67 11.49
N LEU A 46 14.04 -6.72 11.40
CA LEU A 46 13.34 -7.13 10.19
C LEU A 46 11.99 -6.43 10.12
N THR A 47 11.83 -5.54 9.13
CA THR A 47 10.55 -4.91 8.82
C THR A 47 9.93 -5.56 7.60
N LYS A 48 8.69 -6.00 7.73
CA LYS A 48 7.86 -6.51 6.64
C LYS A 48 6.66 -5.59 6.46
N GLN A 49 6.39 -5.20 5.23
CA GLN A 49 5.25 -4.38 4.85
C GLN A 49 4.38 -5.13 3.85
N GLU A 50 3.08 -5.14 4.09
CA GLU A 50 2.09 -5.79 3.24
C GLU A 50 1.01 -4.76 2.87
N LEU A 51 0.67 -4.73 1.59
CA LEU A 51 -0.42 -3.95 1.05
C LEU A 51 -1.46 -4.91 0.50
N TYR A 52 -2.69 -4.78 0.95
CA TYR A 52 -3.83 -5.58 0.52
C TYR A 52 -4.84 -4.72 -0.22
N SER A 53 -5.50 -5.32 -1.20
CA SER A 53 -6.72 -4.81 -1.79
C SER A 53 -7.92 -5.54 -1.20
N THR A 54 -8.92 -4.80 -0.75
CA THR A 54 -10.17 -5.35 -0.24
C THR A 54 -11.18 -5.61 -1.36
N GLU A 55 -12.23 -6.38 -1.09
CA GLU A 55 -13.33 -6.58 -2.06
C GLU A 55 -14.09 -5.28 -2.37
N ASP A 56 -14.14 -4.35 -1.43
CA ASP A 56 -14.78 -3.04 -1.58
C ASP A 56 -13.94 -2.04 -2.39
N GLY A 57 -12.75 -2.45 -2.85
CA GLY A 57 -11.79 -1.59 -3.56
C GLY A 57 -11.00 -0.65 -2.64
N ASP A 58 -11.18 -0.75 -1.32
CA ASP A 58 -10.37 -0.08 -0.31
C ASP A 58 -9.01 -0.79 -0.14
N GLN A 59 -8.04 -0.12 0.48
CA GLN A 59 -6.68 -0.65 0.71
C GLN A 59 -6.42 -0.90 2.19
N VAL A 60 -5.65 -1.94 2.53
CA VAL A 60 -5.18 -2.17 3.89
C VAL A 60 -3.66 -2.28 3.90
N PHE A 61 -3.00 -1.50 4.73
CA PHE A 61 -1.56 -1.49 4.88
C PHE A 61 -1.15 -2.07 6.24
N ALA A 62 -0.24 -3.03 6.24
CA ALA A 62 0.28 -3.68 7.43
C ALA A 62 1.79 -3.51 7.51
N ILE A 63 2.30 -3.18 8.69
CA ILE A 63 3.72 -3.10 9.00
C ILE A 63 3.99 -4.03 10.18
N ILE A 64 4.98 -4.88 10.01
CA ILE A 64 5.42 -5.84 11.01
C ILE A 64 6.91 -5.61 11.21
N ALA A 65 7.30 -5.09 12.36
CA ALA A 65 8.69 -4.93 12.75
C ALA A 65 9.05 -5.98 13.81
N SER A 66 10.20 -6.63 13.67
CA SER A 66 10.67 -7.69 14.57
C SER A 66 12.17 -7.57 14.79
N ASP A 67 12.61 -7.53 16.05
CA ASP A 67 14.04 -7.45 16.43
C ASP A 67 14.61 -8.80 16.90
N GLY A 68 13.78 -9.84 16.93
CA GLY A 68 14.16 -11.21 17.32
C GLY A 68 13.42 -11.69 18.57
N ASP A 69 13.24 -10.79 19.54
CA ASP A 69 12.56 -11.08 20.80
C ASP A 69 11.16 -10.45 20.85
N ALA A 70 11.01 -9.25 20.27
CA ALA A 70 9.76 -8.52 20.19
C ALA A 70 9.26 -8.40 18.75
N LYS A 71 7.93 -8.37 18.61
CA LYS A 71 7.24 -8.15 17.35
C LYS A 71 6.22 -7.04 17.54
N GLN A 72 6.37 -5.96 16.78
CA GLN A 72 5.42 -4.88 16.70
C GLN A 72 4.60 -5.00 15.41
N LYS A 73 3.28 -4.89 15.52
CA LYS A 73 2.34 -4.94 14.41
C LYS A 73 1.52 -3.66 14.36
N SER A 74 1.46 -3.05 13.19
CA SER A 74 0.65 -1.88 12.91
C SER A 74 -0.16 -2.12 11.65
N ALA A 75 -1.46 -1.86 11.69
CA ALA A 75 -2.34 -2.04 10.54
C ALA A 75 -3.24 -0.81 10.34
N TYR A 76 -3.46 -0.44 9.08
CA TYR A 76 -4.25 0.73 8.70
C TYR A 76 -5.18 0.40 7.52
N LEU A 77 -6.47 0.65 7.70
CA LEU A 77 -7.47 0.61 6.63
C LEU A 77 -7.57 2.00 5.99
N VAL A 78 -7.35 2.07 4.68
CA VAL A 78 -7.37 3.30 3.89
C VAL A 78 -8.53 3.26 2.91
N LYS A 79 -9.47 4.18 3.08
CA LYS A 79 -10.68 4.32 2.29
C LYS A 79 -10.69 5.64 1.57
N ARG A 80 -10.95 5.61 0.26
CA ARG A 80 -11.22 6.83 -0.50
C ARG A 80 -12.72 7.02 -0.63
N ARG A 81 -13.22 8.19 -0.22
CA ARG A 81 -14.63 8.59 -0.33
C ARG A 81 -14.68 9.92 -1.07
N GLY A 82 -14.81 9.85 -2.39
CA GLY A 82 -14.75 11.03 -3.26
C GLY A 82 -13.39 11.75 -3.15
N ASN A 83 -13.41 12.98 -2.63
CA ASN A 83 -12.22 13.81 -2.42
C ASN A 83 -11.65 13.73 -1.00
N THR A 84 -12.11 12.80 -0.16
CA THR A 84 -11.61 12.60 1.20
C THR A 84 -11.00 11.21 1.32
N CYS A 85 -9.84 11.13 1.97
CA CYS A 85 -9.25 9.89 2.40
C CYS A 85 -9.48 9.71 3.90
N VAL A 86 -9.87 8.50 4.26
CA VAL A 86 -10.11 8.08 5.64
C VAL A 86 -9.14 6.95 5.94
N MET A 87 -8.31 7.14 6.95
CA MET A 87 -7.34 6.16 7.44
C MET A 87 -7.71 5.76 8.86
N SER A 88 -7.83 4.47 9.14
CA SER A 88 -8.17 3.98 10.48
C SER A 88 -7.24 2.86 10.92
N ASN A 89 -6.83 2.89 12.18
CA ASN A 89 -6.08 1.82 12.83
C ASN A 89 -7.00 0.85 13.62
N GLY A 90 -8.31 0.90 13.36
CA GLY A 90 -9.33 0.11 14.07
C GLY A 90 -9.89 0.75 15.34
N GLU A 91 -9.17 1.70 15.95
CA GLU A 91 -9.62 2.42 17.15
C GLU A 91 -9.84 3.92 16.88
N GLN A 92 -8.93 4.51 16.12
CA GLN A 92 -8.93 5.90 15.73
C GLN A 92 -9.11 6.02 14.22
N GLU A 93 -9.59 7.19 13.81
CA GLU A 93 -9.81 7.53 12.42
C GLU A 93 -9.23 8.92 12.12
N LEU A 94 -8.44 9.00 11.06
CA LEU A 94 -7.91 10.23 10.49
C LEU A 94 -8.57 10.47 9.13
N SER A 95 -9.20 11.64 8.99
CA SER A 95 -9.81 12.06 7.72
C SER A 95 -9.11 13.31 7.20
N LEU A 96 -8.72 13.30 5.92
CA LEU A 96 -8.12 14.44 5.24
C LEU A 96 -8.51 14.52 3.76
N PRO A 97 -8.51 15.72 3.15
CA PRO A 97 -8.68 15.86 1.71
C PRO A 97 -7.63 15.07 0.92
N TYR A 98 -8.04 14.35 -0.12
CA TYR A 98 -7.17 13.54 -0.98
C TYR A 98 -6.07 14.38 -1.64
N GLU A 99 -6.42 15.59 -2.08
CA GLU A 99 -5.47 16.55 -2.66
C GLU A 99 -4.33 16.86 -1.70
N TRP A 100 -4.61 16.99 -0.40
CA TRP A 100 -3.59 17.26 0.61
C TRP A 100 -2.70 16.05 0.82
N LEU A 101 -3.29 14.84 0.90
CA LEU A 101 -2.52 13.60 0.99
C LEU A 101 -1.55 13.47 -0.19
N MET A 102 -2.01 13.72 -1.42
CA MET A 102 -1.18 13.67 -2.61
C MET A 102 -0.10 14.76 -2.62
N MET A 103 -0.44 15.98 -2.22
CA MET A 103 0.50 17.09 -2.12
C MET A 103 1.62 16.76 -1.11
N TYR A 104 1.28 16.29 0.08
CA TYR A 104 2.27 15.93 1.09
C TYR A 104 3.13 14.75 0.65
N THR A 105 2.53 13.73 0.01
CA THR A 105 3.29 12.58 -0.50
C THR A 105 4.30 13.01 -1.57
N GLN A 106 3.88 13.86 -2.51
CA GLN A 106 4.76 14.42 -3.55
C GLN A 106 5.91 15.21 -2.94
N ALA A 107 5.63 16.07 -1.96
CA ALA A 107 6.64 16.86 -1.28
C ALA A 107 7.62 16.00 -0.46
N LEU A 108 7.13 14.98 0.25
CA LEU A 108 7.97 14.10 1.08
C LEU A 108 8.89 13.20 0.26
N TRP A 109 8.42 12.75 -0.91
CA TRP A 109 9.16 11.80 -1.74
C TRP A 109 9.90 12.46 -2.91
N ASP A 110 9.80 13.79 -3.05
CA ASP A 110 10.34 14.56 -4.18
C ASP A 110 9.93 13.97 -5.53
N ILE A 111 8.62 13.72 -5.69
CA ILE A 111 8.03 13.15 -6.89
C ILE A 111 6.89 14.02 -7.43
N ASP A 112 6.73 14.04 -8.76
CA ASP A 112 5.55 14.60 -9.43
C ASP A 112 4.63 13.46 -9.89
N LEU A 113 3.52 13.27 -9.16
CA LEU A 113 2.57 12.21 -9.46
C LEU A 113 1.74 12.49 -10.72
N ASP A 114 1.53 13.75 -11.09
CA ASP A 114 0.82 14.10 -12.32
C ASP A 114 1.68 13.82 -13.55
N GLN A 115 2.99 14.07 -13.46
CA GLN A 115 3.95 13.68 -14.49
C GLN A 115 4.04 12.16 -14.61
N GLN A 116 4.08 11.42 -13.49
CA GLN A 116 4.10 9.95 -13.52
C GLN A 116 2.80 9.34 -14.07
N ARG A 117 1.64 9.90 -13.73
CA ARG A 117 0.35 9.46 -14.32
C ARG A 117 0.32 9.66 -15.82
N LYS A 118 0.81 10.80 -16.33
CA LYS A 118 0.94 11.05 -17.77
C LYS A 118 1.90 10.06 -18.44
N ALA A 119 3.05 9.80 -17.84
CA ALA A 119 4.02 8.84 -18.36
C ALA A 119 3.47 7.41 -18.42
N CYS A 120 2.69 7.00 -17.41
CA CYS A 120 2.02 5.70 -17.39
C CYS A 120 0.90 5.60 -18.44
N ASN A 121 0.11 6.67 -18.63
CA ASN A 121 -0.93 6.71 -19.67
C ASN A 121 -0.35 6.75 -21.10
N CYS A 122 0.78 7.42 -21.34
CA CYS A 122 1.48 7.39 -22.64
C CYS A 122 2.00 6.00 -23.02
N ALA A 123 2.20 5.09 -22.05
CA ALA A 123 2.66 3.72 -22.31
C ALA A 123 1.53 2.75 -22.73
N VAL A 124 0.27 3.19 -22.68
CA VAL A 124 -0.90 2.37 -23.07
C VAL A 124 -1.36 2.65 -24.51
N ASP A 125 -0.92 3.77 -25.11
CA ASP A 125 -1.33 4.21 -26.45
C ASP A 125 -0.27 3.94 -27.54
N THR A 126 0.20 2.69 -27.68
CA THR A 126 0.75 2.22 -28.96
C THR A 126 -0.27 1.33 -29.66
N PRO A 127 -1.05 1.83 -30.63
CA PRO A 127 -1.69 0.97 -31.60
C PRO A 127 -0.60 0.38 -32.52
N ASP A 128 -0.32 -0.91 -32.36
CA ASP A 128 0.35 -1.70 -33.39
C ASP A 128 -0.63 -1.88 -34.57
N ILE A 129 -0.52 -0.99 -35.55
CA ILE A 129 -1.11 -1.19 -36.87
C ILE A 129 -0.05 -0.86 -37.93
N SER A 130 0.88 -1.78 -38.11
CA SER A 130 1.62 -1.96 -39.37
C SER A 130 1.83 -3.46 -39.57
N ALA A 131 1.54 -4.13 -40.67
CA ALA A 131 1.13 -3.71 -42.00
C ALA A 131 0.33 -4.88 -42.60
N ASN A 132 -0.77 -4.60 -43.28
CA ASN A 132 -1.41 -5.54 -44.18
C ASN A 132 -1.50 -4.84 -45.54
N GLN A 133 -0.40 -4.91 -46.30
CA GLN A 133 -0.35 -4.78 -47.75
C GLN A 133 0.78 -5.67 -48.28
#